data_AF-A0A7C3T772-F1
#
_entry.id   AF-A0A7C3T772-F1
#
_cell.length_a   1.000
_cell.length_b   1.000
_cell.length_c   1.000
_cell.angle_alpha   90.00
_cell.angle_beta   90.00
_cell.angle_gamma   90.00
#
_symmetry.space_group_name_H-M   'P 1'
#
loop_
_entity.id
_entity.type
_entity.pdbx_description
1 polymer ?
#
loop_
_entity_poly.entity_id
_entity_poly.type
_entity_poly.pdbx_seq_one_letter_code
_entity_poly.pdbx_strand_id
1 'polypeptide(L)' 'MSDIVWQTLWRDETSSAVDDERAPLYVTMLRRALEAGGFKKLFFVSHQERATDAADARIVVEDGRIYI' A
#
# COMPACT_ATOMS: atom_id res chain seq x y z
N MET A 1 13.01 18.50 16.87
CA MET A 1 12.53 17.58 15.81
C MET A 1 13.60 16.53 15.61
N SER A 2 13.25 15.26 15.43
CA SER A 2 14.26 14.23 15.19
C SER A 2 14.78 14.32 13.75
N ASP A 3 16.06 14.05 13.53
CA ASP A 3 16.68 14.02 12.19
C ASP A 3 16.35 12.74 11.38
N ILE A 4 15.40 11.94 11.86
CA ILE A 4 14.99 10.69 11.23
C ILE A 4 14.05 11.01 10.07
N VAL A 5 14.48 10.67 8.85
CA VAL A 5 13.68 10.78 7.63
C VAL A 5 13.23 9.40 7.19
N TRP A 6 11.96 9.08 7.44
CA TRP A 6 11.36 7.82 7.01
C TRP A 6 11.30 7.73 5.48
N GLN A 7 11.88 6.67 4.91
CA GLN A 7 11.94 6.48 3.46
C GLN A 7 10.79 5.63 2.91
N THR A 8 10.04 4.95 3.80
CA THR A 8 9.00 3.98 3.42
C THR A 8 7.70 4.32 4.14
N LEU A 9 6.62 4.35 3.37
CA LEU A 9 5.25 4.43 3.87
C LEU A 9 4.66 3.02 3.97
N TRP A 10 4.17 2.65 5.16
CA TRP A 10 3.52 1.37 5.44
C TRP A 10 2.03 1.57 5.72
N ARG A 11 1.18 0.75 5.10
CA ARG A 11 -0.28 0.76 5.30
C ARG A 11 -0.83 -0.65 5.45
N ASP A 12 -1.26 -1.01 6.65
CA ASP A 12 -1.76 -2.35 6.96
C ASP A 12 -3.30 -2.36 6.96
N GLU A 13 -3.91 -3.12 6.05
CA GLU A 13 -5.36 -3.32 5.88
C GLU A 13 -6.27 -2.08 5.87
N THR A 14 -5.71 -0.91 5.57
CA THR A 14 -6.47 0.34 5.71
C THR A 14 -7.45 0.65 4.58
N SER A 15 -7.57 -0.24 3.58
CA SER A 15 -8.58 -0.14 2.51
C SER A 15 -9.89 -0.85 2.85
N SER A 16 -9.97 -1.59 3.96
CA SER A 16 -11.14 -2.40 4.33
C SER A 16 -12.44 -1.60 4.53
N ALA A 17 -12.34 -0.31 4.85
CA ALA A 17 -13.49 0.58 4.98
C ALA A 17 -14.01 1.13 3.63
N VAL A 18 -13.36 0.80 2.52
CA VAL A 18 -13.67 1.29 1.18
C VAL A 18 -14.29 0.14 0.37
N ASP A 19 -15.39 0.43 -0.34
CA ASP A 19 -16.01 -0.52 -1.26
C ASP A 19 -15.00 -1.05 -2.28
N ASP A 20 -15.09 -2.32 -2.67
CA ASP A 20 -14.15 -2.96 -3.60
C ASP A 20 -13.97 -2.19 -4.92
N GLU A 21 -15.03 -1.58 -5.43
CA GLU A 21 -14.99 -0.75 -6.65
C GLU A 21 -14.14 0.51 -6.48
N ARG A 22 -14.05 1.02 -5.26
CA ARG A 22 -13.32 2.26 -4.91
C ARG A 22 -11.93 1.98 -4.33
N ALA A 23 -11.61 0.72 -4.02
CA ALA A 23 -10.30 0.33 -3.52
C ALA A 23 -9.12 0.81 -4.40
N PRO A 24 -9.19 0.84 -5.74
CA PRO A 24 -8.13 1.42 -6.57
C PRO A 24 -7.88 2.92 -6.35
N LEU A 25 -8.94 3.67 -5.98
CA LEU A 25 -8.82 5.10 -5.67
C LEU A 25 -8.02 5.30 -4.38
N TYR A 26 -8.14 4.38 -3.42
CA TYR A 26 -7.33 4.39 -2.21
C TYR A 26 -5.84 4.24 -2.53
N VAL A 27 -5.47 3.30 -3.41
CA VAL A 27 -4.09 3.12 -3.87
C VAL A 27 -3.58 4.38 -4.57
N THR A 28 -4.41 5.01 -5.40
CA THR A 28 -4.08 6.29 -6.05
C THR A 28 -3.83 7.41 -5.04
N MET A 29 -4.64 7.50 -4.00
CA MET A 29 -4.44 8.44 -2.90
C MET A 29 -3.11 8.16 -2.15
N LEU A 30 -2.77 6.89 -1.91
CA LEU A 30 -1.50 6.53 -1.28
C LEU A 30 -0.29 6.91 -2.13
N ARG A 31 -0.38 6.85 -3.46
CA ARG A 31 0.67 7.38 -4.35
C ARG A 31 0.87 8.89 -4.15
N ARG A 32 -0.22 9.65 -3.97
CA ARG A 32 -0.12 11.08 -3.62
C ARG A 32 0.48 11.31 -2.25
N ALA A 33 0.15 10.46 -1.27
CA ALA A 33 0.77 10.52 0.06
C ALA A 33 2.27 10.20 0.02
N LEU A 34 2.69 9.27 -0.85
CA LEU A 34 4.10 8.97 -1.11
C LEU A 34 4.86 10.22 -1.57
N GLU A 35 4.33 10.91 -2.59
CA GLU A 35 4.88 12.16 -3.14
C GLU A 35 4.92 13.27 -2.08
N ALA A 36 3.79 13.54 -1.44
CA ALA A 36 3.64 14.64 -0.47
C ALA A 36 4.50 14.43 0.80
N GLY A 37 4.69 13.18 1.22
CA GLY A 37 5.49 12.83 2.39
C GLY A 37 6.98 12.68 2.11
N GLY A 38 7.43 12.79 0.85
CA GLY A 38 8.83 12.60 0.48
C GLY A 38 9.33 11.16 0.66
N PHE A 39 8.43 10.18 0.62
CA PHE A 39 8.75 8.77 0.75
C PHE A 39 9.26 8.21 -0.59
N LYS A 40 10.09 7.17 -0.53
CA LYS A 40 10.61 6.48 -1.72
C LYS A 40 9.80 5.25 -2.10
N LYS A 41 9.15 4.60 -1.12
CA LYS A 41 8.44 3.33 -1.30
C LYS A 41 7.15 3.32 -0.51
N LEU A 42 6.14 2.67 -1.06
CA LEU A 42 4.87 2.37 -0.41
C LEU A 42 4.72 0.85 -0.35
N PHE A 43 4.46 0.33 0.84
CA PHE A 43 3.94 -1.02 1.02
C PHE A 43 2.54 -0.92 1.62
N PHE A 44 1.60 -1.64 1.02
CA PHE A 44 0.28 -1.80 1.59
C PHE A 44 -0.12 -3.27 1.59
N VAL A 45 -0.93 -3.65 2.58
CA VAL A 45 -1.52 -4.98 2.72
C VAL A 45 -3.01 -4.87 2.46
N SER A 46 -3.56 -5.76 1.63
CA SER A 46 -4.99 -5.81 1.35
C SER A 46 -5.39 -7.21 0.88
N HIS A 47 -6.58 -7.63 1.30
CA HIS A 47 -7.27 -8.81 0.77
C HIS A 47 -8.16 -8.47 -0.45
N GLN A 48 -8.34 -7.19 -0.79
CA GLN A 48 -9.17 -6.78 -1.93
C GLN A 48 -8.38 -6.90 -3.24
N GLU A 49 -8.82 -7.79 -4.12
CA GLU A 49 -8.17 -8.04 -5.42
C GLU A 49 -7.97 -6.73 -6.21
N ARG A 50 -9.02 -5.90 -6.29
CA ARG A 50 -8.99 -4.58 -6.96
C ARG A 50 -7.93 -3.63 -6.41
N ALA A 51 -7.67 -3.66 -5.10
CA ALA A 51 -6.59 -2.86 -4.52
C ALA A 51 -5.23 -3.42 -4.95
N THR A 52 -5.04 -4.73 -4.83
CA THR A 52 -3.76 -5.38 -5.17
C THR A 52 -3.42 -5.29 -6.66
N ASP A 53 -4.42 -5.30 -7.54
CA ASP A 53 -4.25 -5.12 -8.99
C ASP A 53 -3.76 -3.71 -9.36
N ALA A 54 -4.04 -2.71 -8.51
CA ALA A 54 -3.56 -1.34 -8.71
C ALA A 54 -2.11 -1.12 -8.22
N ALA A 55 -1.48 -2.14 -7.62
CA ALA A 55 -0.09 -2.10 -7.17
C ALA A 55 0.88 -2.23 -8.35
N ASP A 56 2.07 -1.63 -8.23
CA ASP A 56 3.13 -1.80 -9.24
C ASP A 56 3.74 -3.21 -9.23
N ALA A 57 3.68 -3.89 -8.08
CA ALA A 57 4.12 -5.27 -7.87
C ALA A 57 3.33 -5.88 -6.70
N ARG A 58 3.25 -7.22 -6.67
CA ARG A 58 2.59 -7.98 -5.60
C ARG A 58 3.56 -8.93 -4.93
N ILE A 59 3.45 -9.04 -3.62
CA ILE A 59 4.08 -10.10 -2.83
C ILE A 59 2.93 -10.86 -2.20
N VAL A 60 2.79 -12.14 -2.53
CA VAL A 60 1.75 -12.99 -1.96
C VAL A 60 2.35 -13.73 -0.77
N VAL A 61 1.66 -13.66 0.37
CA VAL A 61 2.04 -14.39 1.59
C VAL A 61 0.96 -15.41 1.89
N GLU A 62 1.34 -16.69 1.91
CA GLU A 62 0.43 -17.81 2.18
C GLU A 62 1.21 -18.88 2.97
N ASP A 63 0.60 -19.39 4.06
CA ASP A 63 1.18 -20.40 4.95
C ASP A 63 2.62 -20.10 5.44
N GLY A 64 2.89 -18.83 5.75
CA GLY A 64 4.20 -18.38 6.20
C GLY A 64 5.28 -18.38 5.11
N ARG A 65 4.88 -18.47 3.83
CA ARG A 65 5.77 -18.44 2.65
C ARG A 65 5.48 -17.23 1.77
N ILE A 66 6.48 -16.85 0.99
CA ILE A 66 6.44 -15.70 0.06
C ILE A 66 6.46 -16.20 -1.38
N TYR A 67 5.58 -15.64 -2.21
CA TYR A 67 5.51 -15.86 -3.65
C TYR A 67 5.58 -14.50 -4.37
N ILE A 68 6.39 -14.40 -5.43
CA ILE A 68 6.67 -13.17 -6.20
C ILE A 68 6.34 -13.42 -7.67
#